data_AF-A0A4D4JE80-F1
#
_entry.id   AF-A0A4D4JE80-F1
#
_cell.length_a   1.000
_cell.length_b   1.000
_cell.length_c   1.000
_cell.angle_alpha   90.00
_cell.angle_beta   90.00
_cell.angle_gamma   90.00
#
_symmetry.space_group_name_H-M   'P 1'
#
loop_
_entity.id
_entity.type
_entity.pdbx_description
1 polymer ?
#
loop_
_entity_poly.entity_id
_entity_poly.type
_entity_poly.pdbx_seq_one_letter_code
_entity_poly.pdbx_strand_id
1 'polypeptide(L)'
;MHRLPALTLSAVLAVAGIAATGLSEAAPSAAAAQQCTIVNGRADASCTPGSFNPDVTQDTINHTICVSGWTSTVRPPASYTTSLKEQQKPLYGEAGVPNSELEEDHLVPLELGGAPRDPRNLWPEPRAEVATSGQAAEDKDKEENALKKAVCAGSMTLAAARQKILADWTH
;
A
#
# COMPACT_ATOMS: atom_id res chain seq x y z
N MET A 1 75.15 62.33 15.94
CA MET A 1 74.74 63.33 14.94
C MET A 1 74.38 62.57 13.66
N HIS A 2 73.28 62.71 12.91
CA HIS A 2 71.92 63.31 13.00
C HIS A 2 71.07 62.64 11.87
N ARG A 3 69.73 62.57 11.83
CA ARG A 3 68.58 62.91 12.73
C ARG A 3 67.37 62.06 12.26
N LEU A 4 66.33 61.90 13.09
CA LEU A 4 65.00 61.38 12.66
C LEU A 4 64.24 62.44 11.85
N PRO A 5 63.42 62.04 10.85
CA PRO A 5 61.94 61.94 10.97
C PRO A 5 61.34 60.77 10.13
N ALA A 6 60.04 60.46 10.06
CA ALA A 6 58.86 60.66 10.91
C ALA A 6 57.75 59.64 10.49
N LEU A 7 56.63 59.64 11.23
CA LEU A 7 55.46 58.76 11.14
C LEU A 7 54.94 58.40 9.72
N THR A 8 54.40 57.19 9.59
CA THR A 8 52.97 57.01 9.28
C THR A 8 52.37 55.90 10.16
N LEU A 9 51.13 56.11 10.62
CA LEU A 9 50.34 55.14 11.37
C LEU A 9 49.18 54.67 10.48
N SER A 10 49.15 53.40 10.10
CA SER A 10 48.02 52.80 9.39
C SER A 10 47.48 51.62 10.19
N ALA A 11 46.41 51.87 10.93
CA ALA A 11 45.60 50.81 11.52
C ALA A 11 44.84 50.09 10.40
N VAL A 12 45.11 48.80 10.19
CA VAL A 12 44.29 47.94 9.32
C VAL A 12 43.39 47.11 10.21
N LEU A 13 42.10 47.45 10.20
CA LEU A 13 41.06 46.73 10.92
C LEU A 13 40.73 45.42 10.17
N ALA A 14 41.40 44.32 10.51
CA ALA A 14 41.04 43.00 9.99
C ALA A 14 39.76 42.50 10.68
N VAL A 15 38.62 42.68 10.01
CA VAL A 15 37.32 42.18 10.49
C VAL A 15 37.37 40.64 10.53
N ALA A 16 37.04 40.07 11.68
CA ALA A 16 36.90 38.63 11.84
C ALA A 16 35.66 38.13 11.07
N GLY A 17 35.88 37.63 9.85
CA GLY A 17 34.86 36.97 9.05
C GLY A 17 34.49 35.60 9.61
N ILE A 18 33.51 35.56 10.52
CA ILE A 18 32.87 34.31 10.92
C ILE A 18 31.97 33.86 9.75
N ALA A 19 32.52 33.02 8.87
CA ALA A 19 31.77 32.37 7.80
C ALA A 19 30.93 31.23 8.39
N ALA A 20 29.77 31.58 8.95
CA ALA A 20 28.77 30.64 9.45
C ALA A 20 27.46 30.78 8.66
N THR A 21 27.39 30.13 7.50
CA THR A 21 26.17 29.78 6.73
C THR A 21 26.60 28.92 5.53
N GLY A 22 26.07 27.73 5.31
CA GLY A 22 25.26 26.88 6.16
C GLY A 22 25.31 25.45 5.61
N LEU A 23 25.08 24.44 6.45
CA LEU A 23 24.83 23.11 5.94
C LEU A 23 23.48 23.16 5.20
N SER A 24 23.53 23.07 3.87
CA SER A 24 22.32 22.86 3.08
C SER A 24 21.87 21.43 3.34
N GLU A 25 21.01 21.25 4.35
CA GLU A 25 20.21 20.03 4.46
C GLU A 25 19.40 19.92 3.16
N ALA A 26 19.81 18.98 2.30
CA ALA A 26 19.03 18.63 1.14
C ALA A 26 17.68 18.15 1.65
N ALA A 27 16.61 18.83 1.26
CA ALA A 27 15.25 18.39 1.56
C ALA A 27 15.13 16.91 1.14
N PRO A 28 14.54 16.02 1.97
CA PRO A 28 14.36 14.64 1.59
C PRO A 28 13.61 14.61 0.26
N SER A 29 14.23 13.97 -0.74
CA SER A 29 13.65 13.88 -2.08
C SER A 29 12.25 13.29 -1.97
N ALA A 30 11.30 13.80 -2.77
CA ALA A 30 9.89 13.37 -2.73
C ALA A 30 9.68 11.88 -3.11
N ALA A 31 10.74 11.16 -3.42
CA ALA A 31 10.84 9.72 -3.21
C ALA A 31 10.86 9.38 -1.70
N ALA A 32 9.73 9.60 -1.01
CA ALA A 32 9.35 8.68 0.05
C ALA A 32 9.29 7.30 -0.61
N ALA A 33 10.27 6.43 -0.29
CA ALA A 33 10.62 5.33 -1.18
C ALA A 33 9.42 4.44 -1.47
N GLN A 34 9.17 4.22 -2.77
CA GLN A 34 8.38 3.11 -3.29
C GLN A 34 8.82 1.84 -2.57
N GLN A 35 7.99 1.33 -1.67
CA GLN A 35 8.29 0.16 -0.82
C GLN A 35 7.54 -1.08 -1.29
N CYS A 36 6.37 -0.85 -1.89
CA CYS A 36 5.51 -1.87 -2.48
C CYS A 36 5.50 -1.67 -3.99
N THR A 37 5.11 -2.69 -4.75
CA THR A 37 4.87 -2.55 -6.19
C THR A 37 3.50 -3.12 -6.56
N ILE A 38 2.99 -2.73 -7.73
CA ILE A 38 1.87 -3.39 -8.38
C ILE A 38 2.47 -4.21 -9.52
N VAL A 39 2.34 -5.53 -9.44
CA VAL A 39 2.89 -6.50 -10.39
C VAL A 39 1.72 -7.20 -11.07
N ASN A 40 1.62 -7.10 -12.40
CA ASN A 40 0.54 -7.72 -13.19
C ASN A 40 -0.88 -7.42 -12.66
N GLY A 41 -1.13 -6.17 -12.23
CA GLY A 41 -2.41 -5.74 -11.65
C GLY A 41 -2.67 -6.20 -10.21
N ARG A 42 -1.65 -6.62 -9.46
CA ARG A 42 -1.79 -7.13 -8.07
C ARG A 42 -0.76 -6.50 -7.12
N ALA A 43 -1.08 -6.41 -5.83
CA ALA A 43 -0.11 -5.96 -4.82
C ALA A 43 1.09 -6.90 -4.65
N ASP A 44 2.25 -6.29 -4.42
CA ASP A 44 3.44 -6.96 -3.90
C ASP A 44 3.13 -7.71 -2.58
N ALA A 45 3.40 -9.02 -2.59
CA ALA A 45 3.25 -9.92 -1.45
C ALA A 45 4.15 -9.54 -0.25
N SER A 46 5.19 -8.73 -0.43
CA SER A 46 5.99 -8.21 0.69
C SER A 46 5.20 -7.20 1.55
N CYS A 47 4.30 -6.44 0.94
CA CYS A 47 3.44 -5.45 1.59
C CYS A 47 2.06 -6.01 1.94
N THR A 48 1.44 -6.76 1.02
CA THR A 48 0.12 -7.39 1.20
C THR A 48 0.25 -8.90 1.00
N PRO A 49 0.79 -9.66 1.98
CA PRO A 49 0.95 -11.11 1.89
C PRO A 49 -0.37 -11.90 1.98
N GLY A 50 -1.49 -11.22 2.25
CA GLY A 50 -2.77 -11.82 2.56
C GLY A 50 -2.95 -12.08 4.05
N SER A 51 -4.20 -12.10 4.51
CA SER A 51 -4.56 -12.50 5.87
C SER A 51 -5.97 -13.07 5.89
N PHE A 52 -6.25 -14.02 6.78
CA PHE A 52 -7.53 -14.72 6.85
C PHE A 52 -8.37 -14.23 8.04
N ASN A 53 -9.69 -14.19 7.85
CA ASN A 53 -10.62 -14.02 8.96
C ASN A 53 -10.63 -15.30 9.81
N PRO A 54 -10.28 -15.25 11.12
CA PRO A 54 -10.25 -16.44 11.98
C PRO A 54 -11.63 -17.09 12.18
N ASP A 55 -12.72 -16.33 12.00
CA ASP A 55 -14.09 -16.85 12.08
C ASP A 55 -14.46 -17.71 10.85
N VAL A 56 -13.67 -17.67 9.77
CA VAL A 56 -13.91 -18.43 8.53
C VAL A 56 -12.93 -19.59 8.40
N THR A 57 -13.39 -20.75 8.85
CA THR A 57 -12.73 -22.05 8.74
C THR A 57 -13.55 -22.96 7.83
N GLN A 58 -13.02 -24.15 7.50
CA GLN A 58 -13.75 -25.14 6.70
C GLN A 58 -15.06 -25.59 7.39
N ASP A 59 -15.11 -25.57 8.71
CA ASP A 59 -16.27 -25.99 9.51
C ASP A 59 -17.33 -24.88 9.62
N THR A 60 -16.93 -23.61 9.52
CA THR A 60 -17.84 -22.46 9.65
C THR A 60 -18.34 -21.90 8.31
N ILE A 61 -17.93 -22.44 7.14
CA ILE A 61 -18.36 -21.90 5.83
C ILE A 61 -19.88 -21.79 5.68
N ASN A 62 -20.63 -22.75 6.23
CA ASN A 62 -22.10 -22.82 6.17
C ASN A 62 -22.81 -21.78 7.05
N HIS A 63 -22.05 -21.09 7.91
CA HIS A 63 -22.51 -19.97 8.74
C HIS A 63 -21.81 -18.64 8.39
N THR A 64 -20.90 -18.67 7.41
CA THR A 64 -20.10 -17.52 6.97
C THR A 64 -20.22 -17.34 5.45
N ILE A 65 -19.17 -17.64 4.68
CA ILE A 65 -19.09 -17.33 3.23
C ILE A 65 -20.19 -17.96 2.38
N CYS A 66 -20.79 -19.07 2.81
CA CYS A 66 -21.89 -19.73 2.08
C CYS A 66 -23.28 -19.20 2.47
N VAL A 67 -23.36 -18.23 3.40
CA VAL A 67 -24.60 -17.53 3.77
C VAL A 67 -24.74 -16.28 2.90
N SER A 68 -25.89 -16.12 2.25
CA SER A 68 -26.18 -14.95 1.41
C SER A 68 -26.10 -13.65 2.23
N GLY A 69 -25.36 -12.67 1.71
CA GLY A 69 -25.16 -11.37 2.36
C GLY A 69 -24.16 -11.34 3.52
N TRP A 70 -23.50 -12.46 3.87
CA TRP A 70 -22.56 -12.49 5.00
C TRP A 70 -21.40 -11.50 4.84
N THR A 71 -20.83 -11.38 3.64
CA THR A 71 -19.72 -10.45 3.35
C THR A 71 -20.08 -8.99 3.61
N SER A 72 -21.35 -8.60 3.41
CA SER A 72 -21.86 -7.26 3.76
C SER A 72 -21.89 -7.00 5.27
N THR A 73 -21.90 -8.03 6.12
CA THR A 73 -21.90 -7.87 7.58
C THR A 73 -20.50 -7.69 8.16
N VAL A 74 -19.46 -8.21 7.47
CA VAL A 74 -18.05 -8.10 7.89
C VAL A 74 -17.26 -7.00 7.16
N ARG A 75 -17.75 -6.49 6.02
CA ARG A 75 -17.08 -5.44 5.24
C ARG A 75 -16.78 -4.21 6.12
N PRO A 76 -15.55 -3.65 6.07
CA PRO A 76 -15.24 -2.43 6.80
C PRO A 76 -16.09 -1.23 6.34
N PRO A 77 -16.33 -0.23 7.23
CA PRO A 77 -16.96 1.01 6.82
C PRO A 77 -16.05 1.79 5.86
N ALA A 78 -16.65 2.51 4.91
CA ALA A 78 -15.90 3.28 3.89
C ALA A 78 -14.92 4.32 4.49
N SER A 79 -15.18 4.80 5.71
CA SER A 79 -14.25 5.68 6.44
C SER A 79 -12.94 4.97 6.81
N TYR A 80 -12.99 3.72 7.22
CA TYR A 80 -11.80 2.92 7.53
C TYR A 80 -10.96 2.70 6.26
N THR A 81 -11.60 2.25 5.18
CA THR A 81 -10.90 1.96 3.92
C THR A 81 -10.35 3.21 3.25
N THR A 82 -11.07 4.34 3.29
CA THR A 82 -10.55 5.62 2.79
C THR A 82 -9.31 6.06 3.58
N SER A 83 -9.34 5.98 4.92
CA SER A 83 -8.19 6.35 5.75
C SER A 83 -6.98 5.41 5.56
N LEU A 84 -7.19 4.12 5.33
CA LEU A 84 -6.10 3.17 5.08
C LEU A 84 -5.46 3.42 3.70
N LYS A 85 -6.29 3.56 2.66
CA LYS A 85 -5.89 3.91 1.29
C LYS A 85 -5.00 5.16 1.24
N GLU A 86 -5.38 6.22 1.95
CA GLU A 86 -4.59 7.45 2.02
C GLU A 86 -3.19 7.25 2.64
N GLN A 87 -3.05 6.30 3.58
CA GLN A 87 -1.75 5.94 4.17
C GLN A 87 -0.92 5.02 3.26
N GLN A 88 -1.56 4.10 2.53
CA GLN A 88 -0.87 3.11 1.70
C GLN A 88 -0.44 3.64 0.33
N LYS A 89 -1.22 4.54 -0.30
CA LYS A 89 -0.95 5.06 -1.64
C LYS A 89 0.51 5.49 -1.90
N PRO A 90 1.19 6.25 -1.02
CA PRO A 90 2.59 6.61 -1.24
C PRO A 90 3.55 5.41 -1.27
N LEU A 91 3.24 4.33 -0.55
CA LEU A 91 4.06 3.11 -0.53
C LEU A 91 3.99 2.35 -1.86
N TYR A 92 2.84 2.44 -2.55
CA TYR A 92 2.56 1.86 -3.87
C TYR A 92 2.85 2.82 -5.03
N GLY A 93 3.32 4.05 -4.78
CA GLY A 93 3.60 5.05 -5.83
C GLY A 93 2.39 5.86 -6.27
N GLU A 94 1.20 5.50 -5.79
CA GLU A 94 -0.09 6.07 -6.14
C GLU A 94 -0.42 7.37 -5.39
N ALA A 95 0.60 8.07 -4.86
CA ALA A 95 0.44 9.30 -4.08
C ALA A 95 -0.34 10.40 -4.83
N GLY A 96 -0.16 10.47 -6.15
CA GLY A 96 -0.84 11.45 -7.02
C GLY A 96 -2.22 11.00 -7.55
N VAL A 97 -2.60 9.73 -7.40
CA VAL A 97 -3.84 9.20 -7.97
C VAL A 97 -5.04 9.53 -7.07
N PRO A 98 -6.18 9.99 -7.61
CA PRO A 98 -7.41 10.21 -6.83
C PRO A 98 -7.92 8.95 -6.12
N ASN A 99 -8.48 9.11 -4.91
CA ASN A 99 -9.09 7.97 -4.17
C ASN A 99 -10.29 7.32 -4.89
N SER A 100 -10.82 7.97 -5.92
CA SER A 100 -11.88 7.48 -6.82
C SER A 100 -11.38 6.60 -7.97
N GLU A 101 -10.08 6.55 -8.22
CA GLU A 101 -9.43 5.72 -9.26
C GLU A 101 -8.81 4.45 -8.65
N LEU A 102 -8.91 4.29 -7.33
CA LEU A 102 -8.38 3.18 -6.55
C LEU A 102 -9.52 2.57 -5.73
N GLU A 103 -9.65 1.24 -5.73
CA GLU A 103 -10.38 0.51 -4.70
C GLU A 103 -9.44 0.24 -3.51
N GLU A 104 -9.98 0.10 -2.30
CA GLU A 104 -9.19 -0.38 -1.16
C GLU A 104 -9.63 -1.82 -0.93
N ASP A 105 -8.93 -2.74 -1.61
CA ASP A 105 -9.47 -4.06 -1.89
C ASP A 105 -8.70 -5.17 -1.18
N HIS A 106 -9.37 -6.31 -1.05
CA HIS A 106 -8.84 -7.48 -0.37
C HIS A 106 -8.00 -8.33 -1.32
N LEU A 107 -6.82 -8.77 -0.86
CA LEU A 107 -5.99 -9.75 -1.58
C LEU A 107 -6.62 -11.15 -1.50
N VAL A 108 -6.87 -11.64 -0.28
CA VAL A 108 -7.77 -12.77 -0.07
C VAL A 108 -9.18 -12.19 0.07
N PRO A 109 -10.15 -12.51 -0.80
CA PRO A 109 -11.45 -11.87 -0.77
C PRO A 109 -12.27 -12.27 0.45
N LEU A 110 -13.20 -11.41 0.84
CA LEU A 110 -14.18 -11.72 1.89
C LEU A 110 -14.97 -12.99 1.55
N GLU A 111 -15.24 -13.25 0.27
CA GLU A 111 -15.95 -14.43 -0.23
C GLU A 111 -15.19 -15.76 -0.02
N LEU A 112 -13.90 -15.70 0.29
CA LEU A 112 -13.07 -16.83 0.74
C LEU A 112 -12.51 -16.61 2.16
N GLY A 113 -13.16 -15.73 2.93
CA GLY A 113 -12.84 -15.45 4.32
C GLY A 113 -11.48 -14.78 4.50
N GLY A 114 -11.12 -13.82 3.65
CA GLY A 114 -10.04 -12.89 3.95
C GLY A 114 -10.35 -12.00 5.16
N ALA A 115 -9.30 -11.51 5.81
CA ALA A 115 -9.43 -10.62 6.95
C ALA A 115 -9.98 -9.25 6.52
N PRO A 116 -11.08 -8.76 7.12
CA PRO A 116 -11.77 -7.57 6.61
C PRO A 116 -11.07 -6.24 6.92
N ARG A 117 -10.18 -6.20 7.92
CA ARG A 117 -9.54 -5.00 8.48
C ARG A 117 -8.06 -5.21 8.83
N ASP A 118 -7.42 -6.17 8.19
CA ASP A 118 -5.98 -6.40 8.35
C ASP A 118 -5.26 -5.75 7.16
N PRO A 119 -4.41 -4.73 7.37
CA PRO A 119 -3.64 -4.09 6.29
C PRO A 119 -2.80 -5.08 5.49
N ARG A 120 -2.43 -6.25 6.04
CA ARG A 120 -1.73 -7.31 5.30
C ARG A 120 -2.60 -7.99 4.25
N ASN A 121 -3.91 -7.79 4.29
CA ASN A 121 -4.88 -8.28 3.32
C ASN A 121 -5.51 -7.16 2.50
N LEU A 122 -5.10 -5.89 2.68
CA LEU A 122 -5.72 -4.71 2.09
C LEU A 122 -4.68 -3.88 1.33
N TRP A 123 -5.06 -3.37 0.16
CA TRP A 123 -4.18 -2.56 -0.69
C TRP A 123 -4.95 -1.60 -1.60
N PRO A 124 -4.32 -0.51 -2.07
CA PRO A 124 -4.92 0.40 -3.04
C PRO A 124 -4.86 -0.21 -4.45
N GLU A 125 -5.91 -0.92 -4.85
CA GLU A 125 -6.05 -1.58 -6.16
C GLU A 125 -6.50 -0.57 -7.23
N PRO A 126 -5.72 -0.30 -8.30
CA PRO A 126 -6.16 0.55 -9.40
C PRO A 126 -7.37 -0.01 -10.12
N ARG A 127 -8.37 0.85 -10.34
CA ARG A 127 -9.61 0.45 -11.03
C ARG A 127 -9.35 0.24 -12.53
N ALA A 128 -10.26 -0.49 -13.18
CA ALA A 128 -10.12 -0.96 -14.56
C ALA A 128 -9.82 0.16 -15.58
N GLU A 129 -10.32 1.37 -15.32
CA GLU A 129 -10.18 2.55 -16.18
C GLU A 129 -8.76 3.15 -16.16
N VAL A 130 -7.96 2.85 -15.13
CA VAL A 130 -6.59 3.36 -14.93
C VAL A 130 -5.52 2.27 -14.89
N ALA A 131 -5.92 1.00 -14.79
CA ALA A 131 -5.01 -0.15 -14.80
C ALA A 131 -4.28 -0.28 -16.14
N THR A 132 -2.94 -0.29 -16.12
CA THR A 132 -2.09 -0.37 -17.32
C THR A 132 -1.89 -1.80 -17.85
N SER A 133 -2.27 -2.82 -17.08
CA SER A 133 -2.31 -4.22 -17.47
C SER A 133 -3.76 -4.71 -17.53
N GLY A 134 -4.11 -5.45 -18.59
CA GLY A 134 -5.47 -5.96 -18.85
C GLY A 134 -5.92 -7.10 -17.94
N GLN A 135 -5.84 -6.88 -16.63
CA GLN A 135 -6.26 -7.75 -15.54
C GLN A 135 -7.05 -6.88 -14.56
N ALA A 136 -8.20 -6.39 -15.02
CA ALA A 136 -9.07 -5.53 -14.24
C ALA A 136 -9.69 -6.30 -13.05
N ALA A 137 -10.13 -5.57 -12.02
CA ALA A 137 -10.90 -6.12 -10.90
C ALA A 137 -12.09 -7.01 -11.36
N GLU A 138 -12.69 -6.70 -12.52
CA GLU A 138 -13.78 -7.47 -13.13
C GLU A 138 -13.40 -8.92 -13.50
N ASP A 139 -12.13 -9.22 -13.78
CA ASP A 139 -11.67 -10.59 -14.07
C ASP A 139 -11.33 -11.36 -12.80
N LYS A 140 -10.81 -10.67 -11.78
CA LYS A 140 -10.67 -11.18 -10.41
C LYS A 140 -12.03 -11.60 -9.83
N ASP A 141 -13.05 -10.75 -9.95
CA ASP A 141 -14.43 -11.04 -9.49
C ASP A 141 -14.97 -12.38 -10.01
N LYS A 142 -14.69 -12.74 -11.28
CA LYS A 142 -15.16 -14.00 -11.89
C LYS A 142 -14.48 -15.22 -11.26
N GLU A 143 -13.18 -15.14 -11.02
CA GLU A 143 -12.42 -16.21 -10.38
C GLU A 143 -12.88 -16.41 -8.93
N GLU A 144 -12.98 -15.34 -8.15
CA GLU A 144 -13.38 -15.39 -6.74
C GLU A 144 -14.79 -16.00 -6.57
N ASN A 145 -15.74 -15.58 -7.41
CA ASN A 145 -17.09 -16.15 -7.42
C ASN A 145 -17.10 -17.63 -7.81
N ALA A 146 -16.26 -18.06 -8.75
CA ALA A 146 -16.13 -19.47 -9.13
C ALA A 146 -15.54 -20.32 -7.99
N LEU A 147 -14.50 -19.82 -7.32
CA LEU A 147 -13.87 -20.48 -6.17
C LEU A 147 -14.82 -20.57 -4.97
N LYS A 148 -15.50 -19.47 -4.62
CA LYS A 148 -16.56 -19.46 -3.59
C LYS A 148 -17.61 -20.52 -3.89
N LYS A 149 -18.10 -20.58 -5.13
CA LYS A 149 -19.11 -21.56 -5.55
C LYS A 149 -18.62 -22.99 -5.40
N ALA A 150 -17.36 -23.27 -5.72
CA ALA A 150 -16.76 -24.61 -5.54
C ALA A 150 -16.65 -24.99 -4.05
N VAL A 151 -16.24 -24.05 -3.19
CA VAL A 151 -16.19 -24.26 -1.73
C VAL A 151 -17.58 -24.54 -1.16
N CYS A 152 -18.57 -23.71 -1.50
CA CYS A 152 -19.94 -23.87 -1.00
C CYS A 152 -20.71 -25.05 -1.61
N ALA A 153 -20.26 -25.58 -2.75
CA ALA A 153 -20.74 -26.85 -3.31
C ALA A 153 -20.02 -28.09 -2.72
N GLY A 154 -18.98 -27.90 -1.88
CA GLY A 154 -18.15 -28.98 -1.34
C GLY A 154 -17.23 -29.66 -2.37
N SER A 155 -17.11 -29.12 -3.59
CA SER A 155 -16.23 -29.65 -4.64
C SER A 155 -14.79 -29.16 -4.53
N MET A 156 -14.52 -28.20 -3.64
CA MET A 156 -13.19 -27.68 -3.30
C MET A 156 -13.14 -27.37 -1.79
N THR A 157 -11.97 -27.53 -1.15
CA THR A 157 -11.80 -27.07 0.24
C THR A 157 -11.52 -25.57 0.27
N LEU A 158 -11.89 -24.91 1.36
CA LEU A 158 -11.57 -23.50 1.61
C LEU A 158 -10.05 -23.23 1.53
N ALA A 159 -9.24 -24.18 2.01
CA ALA A 159 -7.79 -24.10 1.93
C ALA A 159 -7.28 -24.14 0.48
N ALA A 160 -7.82 -25.03 -0.37
CA ALA A 160 -7.45 -25.09 -1.78
C ALA A 160 -7.86 -23.83 -2.54
N ALA A 161 -9.04 -23.27 -2.28
CA ALA A 161 -9.48 -22.01 -2.87
C ALA A 161 -8.58 -20.82 -2.47
N ARG A 162 -8.26 -20.70 -1.18
CA ARG A 162 -7.29 -19.70 -0.66
C ARG A 162 -5.90 -19.90 -1.27
N GLN A 163 -5.47 -21.13 -1.50
CA GLN A 163 -4.19 -21.40 -2.17
C GLN A 163 -4.18 -20.92 -3.62
N LYS A 164 -5.28 -20.99 -4.38
CA LYS A 164 -5.30 -20.41 -5.74
C LYS A 164 -5.11 -18.89 -5.73
N ILE A 165 -5.83 -18.22 -4.82
CA ILE A 165 -5.72 -16.77 -4.57
C ILE A 165 -4.34 -16.33 -4.04
N LEU A 166 -3.47 -17.24 -3.64
CA LEU A 166 -2.10 -16.90 -3.22
C LEU A 166 -1.03 -17.41 -4.20
N ALA A 167 -1.25 -18.55 -4.85
CA ALA A 167 -0.29 -19.17 -5.76
C ALA A 167 -0.28 -18.53 -7.14
N ASP A 168 -1.44 -18.14 -7.67
CA ASP A 168 -1.55 -17.40 -8.94
C ASP A 168 -1.17 -15.90 -8.78
N TRP A 169 -0.64 -15.53 -7.59
CA TRP A 169 -0.41 -14.16 -7.11
C TRP A 169 1.01 -13.92 -6.55
N THR A 170 1.86 -14.96 -6.50
CA THR A 170 3.30 -14.80 -6.28
C THR A 170 4.05 -15.18 -7.56
N HIS A 171 4.48 -14.20 -8.37
CA HIS A 171 5.66 -14.21 -9.27
C HIS A 171 5.82 -12.88 -10.01
#